data_AF-A0A1I2G0Z1-F1
#
_entry.id   AF-A0A1I2G0Z1-F1
#
_cell.length_a   1.000
_cell.length_b   1.000
_cell.length_c   1.000
_cell.angle_alpha   90.00
_cell.angle_beta   90.00
_cell.angle_gamma   90.00
#
_symmetry.space_group_name_H-M   'P 1'
#
loop_
_entity.id
_entity.type
_entity.pdbx_description
1 polymer ?
#
loop_
_entity_poly.entity_id
_entity_poly.type
_entity_poly.pdbx_seq_one_letter_code
_entity_poly.pdbx_strand_id
1 'polypeptide(L)'
;MSTPPVGRTAPPPDLDVPDWLGEPLALAPQVSLVDGADGHALLFNAATGTYVRLSRTGARLVPLLDGTRTGTTLLAAAGRARGPDGPRDRGPALVTFLRDLRAAGVLSLPPEQIRGRRRVLTLLGRLTPRVRFPAHHLNRLLGPPGRLLARFPRTAAIIALLVAVAAATAVVLAYVLPAPFVFTGPDWTMMITALLVQATVHEMGHATVCQALGVPVREAGVKLFCLLIPLTYVDRTDAYRVRSRAGRIGVALVGPIIDLTAAGLSATLILIDPVGFGGVRWLLGFQLFVIINNLNPLLPTDGNHALEAAIGELNLRHRANAYMAHVLLRIPLSAAHRSVSPARRRLYLTYGFVSTAFLIMLLTMMAMNYYRLIAHVTS
;
A
#
# COMPACT_ATOMS: atom_id res chain seq x y z
N MET A 1 57.43 -11.67 -24.81
CA MET A 1 56.19 -10.86 -24.80
C MET A 1 55.39 -11.25 -23.58
N SER A 2 55.62 -10.57 -22.47
CA SER A 2 54.90 -10.74 -21.20
C SER A 2 53.76 -9.72 -21.13
N THR A 3 52.54 -10.21 -20.94
CA THR A 3 51.34 -9.41 -20.73
C THR A 3 51.45 -8.62 -19.42
N PRO A 4 51.09 -7.32 -19.36
CA PRO A 4 51.13 -6.57 -18.12
C PRO A 4 49.93 -6.95 -17.24
N PRO A 5 50.07 -6.86 -15.90
CA PRO A 5 48.99 -7.20 -14.98
C PRO A 5 47.86 -6.15 -15.07
N VAL A 6 46.62 -6.63 -15.05
CA VAL A 6 45.42 -5.81 -15.00
C VAL A 6 45.42 -5.00 -13.71
N GLY A 7 45.77 -3.72 -13.81
CA GLY A 7 45.75 -2.79 -12.69
C GLY A 7 44.35 -2.72 -12.07
N ARG A 8 44.28 -2.99 -10.76
CA ARG A 8 43.14 -2.60 -9.91
C ARG A 8 42.98 -1.09 -10.03
N THR A 9 41.99 -0.65 -10.80
CA THR A 9 41.61 0.76 -10.84
C THR A 9 41.05 1.12 -9.47
N ALA A 10 41.79 1.94 -8.72
CA ALA A 10 41.35 2.44 -7.43
C ALA A 10 40.07 3.27 -7.63
N PRO A 11 39.04 3.07 -6.78
CA PRO A 11 37.86 3.92 -6.80
C PRO A 11 38.22 5.36 -6.40
N PRO A 12 37.45 6.37 -6.85
CA PRO A 12 37.69 7.77 -6.52
C PRO A 12 37.70 8.02 -5.00
N PRO A 13 38.54 8.95 -4.50
CA PRO A 13 38.95 9.02 -3.09
C PRO A 13 37.88 9.44 -2.06
N ASP A 14 36.69 9.89 -2.47
CA ASP A 14 35.66 10.44 -1.55
C ASP A 14 34.39 9.58 -1.39
N LEU A 15 34.39 8.34 -1.89
CA LEU A 15 33.28 7.42 -1.73
C LEU A 15 33.60 6.40 -0.63
N ASP A 16 32.87 6.46 0.48
CA ASP A 16 32.82 5.38 1.48
C ASP A 16 32.22 4.13 0.82
N VAL A 17 33.08 3.30 0.22
CA VAL A 17 32.73 2.06 -0.46
C VAL A 17 32.65 0.97 0.60
N PRO A 18 31.46 0.40 0.87
CA PRO A 18 31.34 -0.66 1.86
C PRO A 18 32.13 -1.91 1.47
N ASP A 19 32.80 -2.53 2.45
CA ASP A 19 33.68 -3.70 2.25
C ASP A 19 33.01 -4.86 1.49
N TRP A 20 31.71 -5.07 1.72
CA TRP A 20 30.92 -6.13 1.08
C TRP A 20 30.76 -5.95 -0.44
N LEU A 21 31.05 -4.78 -1.01
CA LEU A 21 31.08 -4.59 -2.46
C LEU A 21 32.32 -5.23 -3.11
N GLY A 22 33.28 -5.72 -2.32
CA GLY A 22 34.40 -6.53 -2.81
C GLY A 22 34.00 -7.95 -3.23
N GLU A 23 32.84 -8.44 -2.78
CA GLU A 23 32.34 -9.78 -3.09
C GLU A 23 31.54 -9.80 -4.41
N PRO A 24 31.47 -10.96 -5.11
CA PRO A 24 30.62 -11.11 -6.28
C PRO A 24 29.14 -10.95 -5.93
N LEU A 25 28.45 -10.07 -6.65
CA LEU A 25 27.06 -9.73 -6.37
C LEU A 25 26.12 -10.55 -7.26
N ALA A 26 25.25 -11.32 -6.63
CA ALA A 26 24.16 -12.04 -7.29
C ALA A 26 22.81 -11.65 -6.67
N LEU A 27 21.74 -11.82 -7.45
CA LEU A 27 20.40 -11.93 -6.86
C LEU A 27 20.30 -13.21 -6.02
N ALA A 28 19.51 -13.16 -4.94
CA ALA A 28 19.19 -14.36 -4.19
C ALA A 28 18.37 -15.34 -5.07
N PRO A 29 18.56 -16.66 -4.95
CA PRO A 29 17.94 -17.65 -5.85
C PRO A 29 16.40 -17.66 -5.81
N GLN A 30 15.82 -17.23 -4.69
CA GLN A 30 14.37 -17.07 -4.51
C GLN A 30 13.81 -15.76 -5.11
N VAL A 31 14.63 -14.95 -5.77
CA VAL A 31 14.22 -13.66 -6.35
C VAL A 31 13.99 -13.80 -7.84
N SER A 32 12.82 -13.36 -8.29
CA SER A 32 12.44 -13.35 -9.71
C SER A 32 12.14 -11.93 -10.19
N LEU A 33 12.45 -11.66 -11.46
CA LEU A 33 12.05 -10.42 -12.12
C LEU A 33 10.63 -10.58 -12.67
N VAL A 34 9.73 -9.69 -12.27
CA VAL A 34 8.33 -9.70 -12.67
C VAL A 34 7.97 -8.33 -13.23
N ASP A 35 7.19 -8.31 -14.31
CA ASP A 35 6.61 -7.07 -14.80
C ASP A 35 5.46 -6.61 -13.90
N GLY A 36 5.58 -5.39 -13.36
CA GLY A 36 4.60 -4.79 -12.46
C GLY A 36 3.74 -3.70 -13.09
N ALA A 37 3.06 -2.98 -12.20
CA ALA A 37 2.25 -1.81 -12.51
C ALA A 37 2.97 -0.83 -13.46
N ASP A 38 2.24 -0.37 -14.48
CA ASP A 38 2.68 0.62 -15.47
C ASP A 38 3.98 0.24 -16.21
N GLY A 39 4.24 -1.06 -16.37
CA GLY A 39 5.39 -1.59 -17.12
C GLY A 39 6.73 -1.44 -16.38
N HIS A 40 6.70 -1.13 -15.08
CA HIS A 40 7.91 -1.10 -14.26
C HIS A 40 8.33 -2.51 -13.84
N ALA A 41 9.62 -2.82 -13.95
CA ALA A 41 10.17 -4.07 -13.46
C ALA A 41 10.13 -4.11 -11.92
N LEU A 42 9.72 -5.25 -11.37
CA LEU A 42 9.70 -5.55 -9.94
C LEU A 42 10.60 -6.75 -9.66
N LEU A 43 11.39 -6.71 -8.60
CA LEU A 43 12.00 -7.90 -8.02
C LEU A 43 11.06 -8.48 -6.99
N PHE A 44 10.70 -9.75 -7.15
CA PHE A 44 9.84 -10.49 -6.24
C PHE A 44 10.65 -11.50 -5.45
N ASN A 45 10.69 -11.37 -4.13
CA ASN A 45 11.31 -12.34 -3.23
C ASN A 45 10.26 -13.34 -2.75
N ALA A 46 10.36 -14.60 -3.19
CA ALA A 46 9.39 -15.64 -2.85
C ALA A 46 9.41 -16.05 -1.36
N ALA A 47 10.56 -15.91 -0.68
CA ALA A 47 10.69 -16.30 0.72
C ALA A 47 10.04 -15.28 1.69
N THR A 48 10.16 -13.98 1.39
CA THR A 48 9.61 -12.91 2.23
C THR A 48 8.29 -12.36 1.71
N GLY A 49 7.96 -12.65 0.45
CA GLY A 49 6.79 -12.11 -0.21
C GLY A 49 6.90 -10.66 -0.66
N THR A 50 8.08 -10.06 -0.57
CA THR A 50 8.30 -8.63 -0.80
C THR A 50 8.50 -8.30 -2.28
N TYR A 51 8.05 -7.11 -2.67
CA TYR A 51 8.29 -6.54 -4.01
C TYR A 51 9.18 -5.31 -3.91
N VAL A 52 10.20 -5.26 -4.76
CA VAL A 52 11.07 -4.09 -4.91
C VAL A 52 10.90 -3.53 -6.32
N ARG A 53 10.39 -2.29 -6.42
CA ARG A 53 10.25 -1.60 -7.71
C ARG A 53 11.60 -1.09 -8.20
N LEU A 54 11.91 -1.37 -9.46
CA LEU A 54 13.10 -0.89 -10.13
C LEU A 54 12.82 0.31 -11.03
N SER A 55 13.78 1.23 -11.08
CA SER A 55 13.82 2.26 -12.12
C SER A 55 14.24 1.62 -13.46
N ARG A 56 14.00 2.31 -14.59
CA ARG A 56 14.44 1.80 -15.91
C ARG A 56 15.95 1.54 -15.95
N THR A 57 16.73 2.42 -15.30
CA THR A 57 18.19 2.25 -15.18
C THR A 57 18.54 1.09 -14.26
N GLY A 58 17.86 0.95 -13.11
CA GLY A 58 18.07 -0.17 -12.18
C GLY A 58 17.75 -1.52 -12.83
N ALA A 59 16.68 -1.61 -13.62
CA ALA A 59 16.30 -2.81 -14.35
C ALA A 59 17.38 -3.27 -15.35
N ARG A 60 18.11 -2.33 -15.97
CA ARG A 60 19.24 -2.65 -16.86
C ARG A 60 20.48 -3.15 -16.13
N LEU A 61 20.60 -2.87 -14.83
CA LEU A 61 21.70 -3.34 -13.99
C LEU A 61 21.46 -4.75 -13.45
N VAL A 62 20.19 -5.20 -13.36
CA VAL A 62 19.84 -6.52 -12.81
C VAL A 62 20.55 -7.68 -13.52
N PRO A 63 20.62 -7.75 -14.88
CA PRO A 63 21.33 -8.82 -15.56
C PRO A 63 22.85 -8.85 -15.27
N LEU A 64 23.41 -7.76 -14.74
CA LEU A 64 24.83 -7.68 -14.36
C LEU A 64 25.09 -8.22 -12.93
N LEU A 65 24.03 -8.55 -12.18
CA LEU A 65 24.07 -9.13 -10.84
C LEU A 65 23.91 -10.65 -10.92
N ASP A 66 24.77 -11.30 -11.68
CA ASP A 66 24.78 -12.74 -11.96
C ASP A 66 25.76 -13.54 -11.08
N GLY A 67 26.45 -12.87 -10.15
CA GLY A 67 27.48 -13.49 -9.30
C GLY A 67 28.87 -13.57 -9.93
N THR A 68 29.08 -13.04 -11.14
CA THR A 68 30.41 -13.00 -11.78
C THR A 68 31.16 -11.71 -11.50
N ARG A 69 30.44 -10.60 -11.28
CA ARG A 69 31.00 -9.26 -11.10
C ARG A 69 30.93 -8.82 -9.64
N THR A 70 32.01 -8.21 -9.15
CA THR A 70 32.01 -7.58 -7.83
C THR A 70 31.38 -6.19 -7.89
N GLY A 71 30.85 -5.72 -6.76
CA GLY A 71 30.34 -4.36 -6.62
C GLY A 71 31.36 -3.28 -7.00
N THR A 72 32.64 -3.49 -6.68
CA THR A 72 33.74 -2.60 -7.06
C THR A 72 33.98 -2.52 -8.57
N THR A 73 33.86 -3.64 -9.30
CA THR A 73 33.95 -3.62 -10.78
C THR A 73 32.77 -2.89 -11.41
N LEU A 74 31.57 -3.04 -10.85
CA LEU A 74 30.38 -2.29 -11.28
C LEU A 74 30.51 -0.79 -10.99
N LEU A 75 31.09 -0.41 -9.85
CA LEU A 75 31.40 0.98 -9.52
C LEU A 75 32.42 1.58 -10.49
N ALA A 76 33.51 0.86 -10.77
CA ALA A 76 34.53 1.29 -11.72
C ALA A 76 33.95 1.44 -13.14
N ALA A 77 33.00 0.58 -13.54
CA ALA A 77 32.28 0.72 -14.80
C ALA A 77 31.30 1.90 -14.79
N ALA A 78 30.60 2.13 -13.68
CA ALA A 78 29.66 3.23 -13.53
C ALA A 78 30.34 4.61 -13.49
N GLY A 79 31.53 4.72 -12.88
CA GLY A 79 32.34 5.93 -12.90
C GLY A 79 32.91 6.26 -14.28
N ARG A 80 33.07 5.25 -15.15
CA ARG A 80 33.50 5.42 -16.54
C ARG A 80 32.35 5.69 -17.53
N ALA A 81 31.10 5.47 -17.13
CA ALA A 81 29.93 5.61 -17.99
C ALA A 81 29.55 7.08 -18.20
N ARG A 82 29.78 7.62 -19.41
CA ARG A 82 29.36 8.97 -19.80
C ARG A 82 27.88 9.01 -20.19
N GLY A 83 27.15 10.04 -19.75
CA GLY A 83 25.75 10.28 -20.11
C GLY A 83 25.57 11.38 -21.16
N PRO A 84 24.33 11.63 -21.61
CA PRO A 84 24.02 12.70 -22.57
C PRO A 84 24.37 14.11 -22.03
N ASP A 85 24.31 14.31 -20.70
CA ASP A 85 24.61 15.59 -20.03
C ASP A 85 26.07 15.72 -19.55
N GLY A 86 27.01 14.90 -20.08
CA GLY A 86 28.43 14.91 -19.68
C GLY A 86 28.83 13.89 -18.59
N PRO A 87 30.05 14.02 -18.03
CA PRO A 87 30.54 13.13 -16.97
C PRO A 87 29.84 13.44 -15.64
N ARG A 88 28.82 12.64 -15.30
CA ARG A 88 28.27 12.60 -13.93
C ARG A 88 28.79 11.34 -13.24
N ASP A 89 29.44 11.49 -12.10
CA ASP A 89 29.80 10.35 -11.26
C ASP A 89 28.52 9.68 -10.73
N ARG A 90 28.26 8.45 -11.20
CA ARG A 90 27.11 7.64 -10.79
C ARG A 90 27.45 6.67 -9.65
N GLY A 91 28.69 6.66 -9.18
CA GLY A 91 29.16 5.84 -8.07
C GLY A 91 28.26 5.92 -6.83
N PRO A 92 27.95 7.12 -6.30
CA PRO A 92 27.15 7.25 -5.08
C PRO A 92 25.71 6.73 -5.23
N ALA A 93 25.13 6.92 -6.42
CA ALA A 93 23.79 6.42 -6.74
C ALA A 93 23.78 4.90 -6.83
N LEU A 94 24.82 4.29 -7.41
CA LEU A 94 24.97 2.84 -7.49
C LEU A 94 25.19 2.21 -6.12
N VAL A 95 26.09 2.75 -5.27
CA VAL A 95 26.30 2.25 -3.90
C VAL A 95 24.99 2.22 -3.13
N THR A 96 24.22 3.30 -3.21
CA THR A 96 22.96 3.38 -2.47
C THR A 96 21.89 2.47 -3.07
N PHE A 97 21.86 2.29 -4.40
CA PHE A 97 20.98 1.31 -5.04
C PHE A 97 21.28 -0.11 -4.56
N LEU A 98 22.56 -0.51 -4.54
CA LEU A 98 22.97 -1.83 -4.05
C LEU A 98 22.67 -2.00 -2.55
N ARG A 99 22.84 -0.93 -1.75
CA ARG A 99 22.46 -0.92 -0.33
C ARG A 99 20.95 -1.12 -0.14
N ASP A 100 20.13 -0.43 -0.95
CA ASP A 100 18.67 -0.59 -0.94
C ASP A 100 18.26 -2.03 -1.33
N LEU A 101 18.91 -2.65 -2.33
CA LEU A 101 18.68 -4.06 -2.69
C LEU A 101 19.10 -5.03 -1.58
N ARG A 102 20.25 -4.79 -0.94
CA ARG A 102 20.70 -5.59 0.21
C ARG A 102 19.72 -5.48 1.37
N ALA A 103 19.30 -4.27 1.72
CA ALA A 103 18.35 -4.03 2.80
C ALA A 103 16.97 -4.67 2.54
N ALA A 104 16.56 -4.76 1.28
CA ALA A 104 15.36 -5.48 0.88
C ALA A 104 15.53 -7.02 0.86
N GLY A 105 16.72 -7.54 1.11
CA GLY A 105 17.01 -8.97 1.11
C GLY A 105 16.86 -9.64 -0.25
N VAL A 106 17.09 -8.90 -1.34
CA VAL A 106 17.01 -9.45 -2.71
C VAL A 106 18.37 -9.82 -3.30
N LEU A 107 19.46 -9.46 -2.63
CA LEU A 107 20.81 -9.91 -2.98
C LEU A 107 21.13 -11.23 -2.27
N SER A 108 22.08 -11.99 -2.80
CA SER A 108 22.64 -13.20 -2.18
C SER A 108 23.27 -12.94 -0.80
N LEU A 109 23.68 -11.70 -0.55
CA LEU A 109 24.22 -11.25 0.73
C LEU A 109 23.12 -11.12 1.78
N PRO A 110 23.41 -11.44 3.06
CA PRO A 110 22.45 -11.29 4.13
C PRO A 110 22.01 -9.81 4.26
N PRO A 111 20.72 -9.56 4.52
CA PRO A 111 20.20 -8.22 4.66
C PRO A 111 20.90 -7.51 5.83
N GLU A 112 21.15 -6.23 5.64
CA GLU A 112 21.78 -5.40 6.67
C GLU A 112 20.88 -5.38 7.92
N GLN A 113 21.44 -5.67 9.09
CA GLN A 113 20.65 -5.70 10.32
C GLN A 113 20.03 -4.32 10.59
N ILE A 114 18.71 -4.28 10.81
CA ILE A 114 17.99 -3.07 11.17
C ILE A 114 18.47 -2.60 12.56
N ARG A 115 19.39 -1.62 12.60
CA ARG A 115 19.90 -1.02 13.83
C ARG A 115 18.99 0.12 14.34
N GLY A 116 18.87 0.28 15.66
CA GLY A 116 18.26 1.44 16.32
C GLY A 116 16.72 1.51 16.40
N ARG A 117 16.15 2.73 16.45
CA ARG A 117 14.71 3.05 16.61
C ARG A 117 13.77 2.31 15.65
N ARG A 118 14.24 1.96 14.43
CA ARG A 118 13.46 1.18 13.46
C ARG A 118 13.11 -0.22 13.96
N ARG A 119 13.98 -0.85 14.78
CA ARG A 119 13.73 -2.17 15.40
C ARG A 119 12.61 -2.10 16.44
N VAL A 120 12.55 -1.02 17.22
CA VAL A 120 11.49 -0.77 18.22
C VAL A 120 10.14 -0.56 17.53
N LEU A 121 10.10 0.24 16.45
CA LEU A 121 8.89 0.44 15.65
C LEU A 121 8.40 -0.85 14.98
N THR A 122 9.32 -1.70 14.47
CA THR A 122 8.94 -3.02 13.94
C THR A 122 8.49 -3.99 15.01
N LEU A 123 9.01 -3.90 16.24
CA LEU A 123 8.51 -4.67 17.38
C LEU A 123 7.11 -4.21 17.79
N LEU A 124 6.86 -2.90 17.86
CA LEU A 124 5.53 -2.35 18.16
C LEU A 124 4.49 -2.81 17.13
N GLY A 125 4.86 -2.85 15.84
CA GLY A 125 3.99 -3.38 14.78
C GLY A 125 3.70 -4.89 14.89
N ARG A 126 4.46 -5.65 15.70
CA ARG A 126 4.18 -7.06 16.01
C ARG A 126 3.24 -7.24 17.20
N LEU A 127 2.93 -6.18 17.95
CA LEU A 127 2.05 -6.24 19.10
C LEU A 127 0.56 -6.28 18.74
N THR A 128 0.17 -6.11 17.47
CA THR A 128 -1.21 -6.31 17.05
C THR A 128 -1.48 -7.81 16.90
N PRO A 129 -2.29 -8.44 17.77
CA PRO A 129 -2.68 -9.82 17.62
C PRO A 129 -3.40 -9.97 16.27
N ARG A 130 -2.97 -10.97 15.50
CA ARG A 130 -3.58 -11.28 14.21
C ARG A 130 -3.69 -12.78 14.05
N VAL A 131 -4.87 -13.23 13.66
CA VAL A 131 -5.12 -14.61 13.26
C VAL A 131 -5.00 -14.66 11.75
N ARG A 132 -4.15 -15.56 11.26
CA ARG A 132 -3.81 -15.71 9.84
C ARG A 132 -4.34 -17.02 9.31
N PHE A 133 -5.04 -16.96 8.20
CA PHE A 133 -5.47 -18.12 7.46
C PHE A 133 -4.81 -18.10 6.08
N PRO A 134 -4.10 -19.16 5.68
CA PRO A 134 -3.55 -19.25 4.33
C PRO A 134 -4.70 -19.21 3.33
N ALA A 135 -4.63 -18.31 2.35
CA ALA A 135 -5.75 -18.04 1.45
C ALA A 135 -5.92 -19.11 0.35
N HIS A 136 -5.29 -20.28 0.45
CA HIS A 136 -5.38 -21.32 -0.60
C HIS A 136 -6.84 -21.77 -0.85
N HIS A 137 -7.58 -22.08 0.22
CA HIS A 137 -8.99 -22.44 0.12
C HIS A 137 -9.86 -21.27 -0.35
N LEU A 138 -9.56 -20.05 0.10
CA LEU A 138 -10.24 -18.83 -0.33
C LEU A 138 -10.05 -18.59 -1.83
N ASN A 139 -8.82 -18.72 -2.34
CA ASN A 139 -8.51 -18.61 -3.75
C ASN A 139 -9.22 -19.68 -4.59
N ARG A 140 -9.35 -20.90 -4.07
CA ARG A 140 -10.10 -21.98 -4.73
C ARG A 140 -11.60 -21.70 -4.76
N LEU A 141 -12.17 -21.17 -3.67
CA LEU A 141 -13.59 -20.80 -3.57
C LEU A 141 -13.94 -19.60 -4.45
N LEU A 142 -13.08 -18.58 -4.49
CA LEU A 142 -13.28 -17.34 -5.26
C LEU A 142 -12.82 -17.46 -6.72
N GLY A 143 -12.14 -18.54 -7.09
CA GLY A 143 -11.66 -18.79 -8.45
C GLY A 143 -12.78 -18.89 -9.50
N PRO A 144 -13.88 -19.65 -9.28
CA PRO A 144 -15.01 -19.69 -10.22
C PRO A 144 -15.74 -18.34 -10.38
N PRO A 145 -16.11 -17.61 -9.30
CA PRO A 145 -16.66 -16.26 -9.42
C PRO A 145 -15.71 -15.30 -10.15
N GLY A 146 -14.41 -15.32 -9.81
CA GLY A 146 -13.40 -14.48 -10.47
C GLY A 146 -13.26 -14.76 -11.96
N ARG A 147 -13.34 -16.03 -12.38
CA ARG A 147 -13.32 -16.44 -13.80
C ARG A 147 -14.60 -16.05 -14.55
N LEU A 148 -15.75 -16.03 -13.89
CA LEU A 148 -17.00 -15.57 -14.48
C LEU A 148 -17.00 -14.05 -14.66
N LEU A 149 -16.55 -13.31 -13.64
CA LEU A 149 -16.31 -11.86 -13.69
C LEU A 149 -15.31 -11.47 -14.78
N ALA A 150 -14.31 -12.33 -15.02
CA ALA A 150 -13.45 -12.18 -16.17
C ALA A 150 -14.24 -12.31 -17.50
N ARG A 151 -15.27 -13.12 -17.68
CA ARG A 151 -15.82 -13.29 -19.06
C ARG A 151 -16.53 -12.06 -19.67
N PHE A 152 -16.93 -11.07 -18.88
CA PHE A 152 -17.61 -9.84 -19.36
C PHE A 152 -16.61 -8.72 -19.71
N PRO A 153 -16.89 -7.73 -20.57
CA PRO A 153 -16.00 -6.58 -20.79
C PRO A 153 -15.83 -5.77 -19.49
N ARG A 154 -14.70 -6.02 -18.81
CA ARG A 154 -14.60 -6.26 -17.35
C ARG A 154 -14.64 -5.03 -16.44
N THR A 155 -14.27 -3.85 -16.92
CA THR A 155 -14.08 -2.70 -16.03
C THR A 155 -15.22 -1.71 -16.16
N ALA A 156 -15.68 -1.39 -17.37
CA ALA A 156 -16.75 -0.41 -17.57
C ALA A 156 -18.11 -0.92 -17.06
N ALA A 157 -18.46 -2.19 -17.27
CA ALA A 157 -19.73 -2.75 -16.80
C ALA A 157 -19.76 -2.90 -15.28
N ILE A 158 -18.64 -3.30 -14.68
CA ILE A 158 -18.49 -3.35 -13.22
C ILE A 158 -18.54 -1.92 -12.67
N ILE A 159 -17.76 -0.98 -13.20
CA ILE A 159 -17.82 0.43 -12.78
C ILE A 159 -19.23 0.99 -12.95
N ALA A 160 -19.94 0.70 -14.04
CA ALA A 160 -21.30 1.16 -14.26
C ALA A 160 -22.29 0.57 -13.25
N LEU A 161 -22.17 -0.73 -12.94
CA LEU A 161 -22.97 -1.37 -11.88
C LEU A 161 -22.65 -0.75 -10.51
N LEU A 162 -21.38 -0.54 -10.21
CA LEU A 162 -20.92 0.04 -8.96
C LEU A 162 -21.39 1.50 -8.81
N VAL A 163 -21.36 2.28 -9.90
CA VAL A 163 -21.89 3.65 -9.97
C VAL A 163 -23.41 3.65 -9.84
N ALA A 164 -24.11 2.71 -10.47
CA ALA A 164 -25.57 2.58 -10.36
C ALA A 164 -25.99 2.24 -8.92
N VAL A 165 -25.27 1.33 -8.26
CA VAL A 165 -25.51 0.98 -6.85
C VAL A 165 -25.18 2.16 -5.93
N ALA A 166 -24.09 2.88 -6.21
CA ALA A 166 -23.73 4.09 -5.48
C ALA A 166 -24.79 5.19 -5.63
N ALA A 167 -25.27 5.42 -6.85
CA ALA A 167 -26.29 6.42 -7.16
C ALA A 167 -27.64 6.06 -6.53
N ALA A 168 -28.07 4.81 -6.64
CA ALA A 168 -29.30 4.33 -5.99
C ALA A 168 -29.21 4.50 -4.46
N THR A 169 -28.07 4.13 -3.87
CA THR A 169 -27.81 4.36 -2.45
C THR A 169 -27.87 5.84 -2.09
N ALA A 170 -27.22 6.71 -2.87
CA ALA A 170 -27.21 8.15 -2.63
C ALA A 170 -28.63 8.75 -2.70
N VAL A 171 -29.45 8.30 -3.65
CA VAL A 171 -30.87 8.70 -3.74
C VAL A 171 -31.62 8.27 -2.48
N VAL A 172 -31.53 7.00 -2.09
CA VAL A 172 -32.19 6.48 -0.87
C VAL A 172 -31.74 7.27 0.36
N LEU A 173 -30.43 7.54 0.51
CA LEU A 173 -29.91 8.34 1.62
C LEU A 173 -30.42 9.78 1.61
N ALA A 174 -30.56 10.40 0.43
CA ALA A 174 -31.10 11.75 0.31
C ALA A 174 -32.56 11.86 0.79
N TYR A 175 -33.33 10.77 0.73
CA TYR A 175 -34.68 10.69 1.30
C TYR A 175 -34.71 10.34 2.79
N VAL A 176 -33.73 9.57 3.28
CA VAL A 176 -33.69 9.12 4.69
C VAL A 176 -33.08 10.18 5.61
N LEU A 177 -32.03 10.88 5.20
CA LEU A 177 -31.33 11.86 6.05
C LEU A 177 -32.21 13.04 6.51
N PRO A 178 -33.16 13.57 5.71
CA PRO A 178 -34.08 14.62 6.15
C PRO A 178 -35.26 14.12 7.01
N ALA A 179 -35.49 12.81 7.09
CA ALA A 179 -36.63 12.25 7.81
C ALA A 179 -36.48 12.47 9.33
N PRO A 180 -37.59 12.72 10.06
CA PRO A 180 -37.54 12.97 11.51
C PRO A 180 -36.78 11.84 12.24
N PHE A 181 -35.87 12.27 13.11
CA PHE A 181 -34.94 11.41 13.83
C PHE A 181 -35.64 10.66 14.97
N VAL A 182 -36.34 9.58 14.65
CA VAL A 182 -36.79 8.62 15.68
C VAL A 182 -35.63 7.66 15.93
N PHE A 183 -34.78 7.99 16.90
CA PHE A 183 -33.72 7.10 17.37
C PHE A 183 -34.29 6.21 18.48
N THR A 184 -34.37 4.91 18.21
CA THR A 184 -34.36 3.92 19.29
C THR A 184 -32.91 3.71 19.74
N GLY A 185 -32.69 3.24 20.97
CA GLY A 185 -31.33 2.99 21.48
C GLY A 185 -30.55 2.02 20.58
N PRO A 186 -29.22 2.16 20.46
CA PRO A 186 -28.43 1.29 19.59
C PRO A 186 -28.44 -0.15 20.10
N ASP A 187 -28.87 -1.09 19.25
CA ASP A 187 -28.58 -2.51 19.47
C ASP A 187 -27.11 -2.79 19.10
N TRP A 188 -26.25 -2.74 20.11
CA TRP A 188 -24.81 -2.95 19.95
C TRP A 188 -24.48 -4.32 19.39
N THR A 189 -25.24 -5.37 19.72
CA THR A 189 -24.98 -6.73 19.25
C THR A 189 -25.25 -6.84 17.76
N MET A 190 -26.42 -6.35 17.32
CA MET A 190 -26.76 -6.25 15.90
C MET A 190 -25.72 -5.41 15.14
N MET A 191 -25.34 -4.25 15.69
CA MET A 191 -24.45 -3.32 15.01
C MET A 191 -23.02 -3.86 14.85
N ILE A 192 -22.45 -4.43 15.92
CA ILE A 192 -21.11 -5.04 15.87
C ILE A 192 -21.11 -6.21 14.88
N THR A 193 -22.15 -7.05 14.92
CA THR A 193 -22.27 -8.20 14.02
C THR A 193 -22.39 -7.76 12.56
N ALA A 194 -23.26 -6.78 12.27
CA ALA A 194 -23.45 -6.25 10.93
C ALA A 194 -22.17 -5.59 10.37
N LEU A 195 -21.45 -4.81 11.18
CA LEU A 195 -20.18 -4.19 10.78
C LEU A 195 -19.08 -5.23 10.53
N LEU A 196 -19.01 -6.30 11.33
CA LEU A 196 -18.08 -7.41 11.11
C LEU A 196 -18.37 -8.17 9.81
N VAL A 197 -19.65 -8.45 9.55
CA VAL A 197 -20.09 -9.08 8.30
C VAL A 197 -19.75 -8.18 7.12
N GLN A 198 -20.09 -6.88 7.20
CA GLN A 198 -19.77 -5.92 6.14
C GLN A 198 -18.27 -5.85 5.87
N ALA A 199 -17.44 -5.73 6.90
CA ALA A 199 -15.98 -5.72 6.76
C ALA A 199 -15.44 -7.04 6.16
N THR A 200 -16.07 -8.17 6.46
CA THR A 200 -15.71 -9.46 5.84
C THR A 200 -16.02 -9.45 4.35
N VAL A 201 -17.24 -9.04 3.97
CA VAL A 201 -17.67 -9.00 2.57
C VAL A 201 -16.85 -7.97 1.78
N HIS A 202 -16.49 -6.84 2.38
CA HIS A 202 -15.58 -5.84 1.82
C HIS A 202 -14.24 -6.47 1.41
N GLU A 203 -13.60 -7.20 2.32
CA GLU A 203 -12.31 -7.85 2.06
C GLU A 203 -12.43 -9.01 1.07
N MET A 204 -13.55 -9.75 1.10
CA MET A 204 -13.85 -10.77 0.08
C MET A 204 -14.06 -10.16 -1.32
N GLY A 205 -14.62 -8.96 -1.41
CA GLY A 205 -14.74 -8.20 -2.66
C GLY A 205 -13.38 -7.91 -3.27
N HIS A 206 -12.44 -7.42 -2.46
CA HIS A 206 -11.06 -7.22 -2.89
C HIS A 206 -10.42 -8.50 -3.41
N ALA A 207 -10.53 -9.60 -2.63
CA ALA A 207 -10.01 -10.90 -3.02
C ALA A 207 -10.60 -11.39 -4.36
N THR A 208 -11.90 -11.19 -4.56
CA THR A 208 -12.62 -11.59 -5.77
C THR A 208 -12.12 -10.81 -7.00
N VAL A 209 -11.94 -9.50 -6.88
CA VAL A 209 -11.41 -8.67 -7.99
C VAL A 209 -9.95 -9.01 -8.28
N CYS A 210 -9.12 -9.26 -7.26
CA CYS A 210 -7.75 -9.76 -7.47
C CYS A 210 -7.74 -11.06 -8.29
N GLN A 211 -8.59 -12.03 -7.93
CA GLN A 211 -8.74 -13.29 -8.67
C GLN A 211 -9.22 -13.07 -10.10
N ALA A 212 -10.18 -12.17 -10.32
CA ALA A 212 -10.65 -11.81 -11.67
C ALA A 212 -9.56 -11.16 -12.55
N LEU A 213 -8.59 -10.50 -11.92
CA LEU A 213 -7.41 -9.92 -12.56
C LEU A 213 -6.23 -10.90 -12.68
N GLY A 214 -6.40 -12.16 -12.26
CA GLY A 214 -5.38 -13.20 -12.33
C GLY A 214 -4.28 -13.09 -11.27
N VAL A 215 -4.58 -12.44 -10.15
CA VAL A 215 -3.64 -12.20 -9.06
C VAL A 215 -4.13 -12.90 -7.79
N PRO A 216 -3.34 -13.81 -7.18
CA PRO A 216 -3.77 -14.51 -5.98
C PRO A 216 -3.69 -13.62 -4.73
N VAL A 217 -4.51 -13.96 -3.73
CA VAL A 217 -4.37 -13.46 -2.36
C VAL A 217 -3.48 -14.40 -1.58
N ARG A 218 -2.62 -13.87 -0.70
CA ARG A 218 -1.67 -14.68 0.09
C ARG A 218 -2.27 -15.22 1.37
N GLU A 219 -2.80 -14.33 2.18
CA GLU A 219 -3.41 -14.62 3.48
C GLU A 219 -4.69 -13.81 3.65
N ALA A 220 -5.60 -14.32 4.46
CA ALA A 220 -6.76 -13.58 4.95
C ALA A 220 -6.84 -13.79 6.46
N GLY A 221 -7.44 -12.86 7.19
CA GLY A 221 -7.45 -12.96 8.64
C GLY A 221 -8.24 -11.88 9.36
N VAL A 222 -8.13 -11.92 10.68
CA VAL A 222 -8.65 -10.89 11.57
C VAL A 222 -7.48 -10.35 12.39
N LYS A 223 -7.35 -9.03 12.44
CA LYS A 223 -6.38 -8.30 13.27
C LYS A 223 -7.12 -7.45 14.28
N LEU A 224 -6.57 -7.30 15.48
CA LEU A 224 -7.08 -6.35 16.47
C LEU A 224 -6.36 -5.02 16.31
N PHE A 225 -7.08 -3.98 15.90
CA PHE A 225 -6.59 -2.61 15.91
C PHE A 225 -6.70 -2.03 17.32
N CYS A 226 -5.60 -1.43 17.80
CA CYS A 226 -5.48 -0.93 19.18
C CYS A 226 -5.91 -1.94 20.26
N LEU A 227 -5.73 -3.25 20.01
CA LEU A 227 -6.14 -4.36 20.88
C LEU A 227 -7.64 -4.51 21.14
N LEU A 228 -8.48 -3.64 20.56
CA LEU A 228 -9.90 -3.52 20.91
C LEU A 228 -10.81 -3.78 19.70
N ILE A 229 -10.43 -3.32 18.52
CA ILE A 229 -11.33 -3.30 17.36
C ILE A 229 -10.94 -4.44 16.41
N PRO A 230 -11.79 -5.48 16.25
CA PRO A 230 -11.57 -6.51 15.25
C PRO A 230 -11.72 -5.93 13.84
N LEU A 231 -10.68 -6.11 13.03
CA LEU A 231 -10.66 -5.75 11.62
C LEU A 231 -10.34 -6.99 10.81
N THR A 232 -11.20 -7.35 9.88
CA THR A 232 -10.88 -8.31 8.83
C THR A 232 -9.82 -7.73 7.90
N TYR A 233 -9.02 -8.59 7.28
CA TYR A 233 -8.08 -8.17 6.26
C TYR A 233 -7.79 -9.30 5.25
N VAL A 234 -7.49 -8.90 4.02
CA VAL A 234 -6.97 -9.74 2.96
C VAL A 234 -5.62 -9.18 2.49
N ASP A 235 -4.61 -10.03 2.37
CA ASP A 235 -3.29 -9.64 1.86
C ASP A 235 -3.32 -9.56 0.33
N ARG A 236 -3.42 -8.32 -0.14
CA ARG A 236 -3.49 -7.92 -1.55
C ARG A 236 -2.12 -7.49 -2.10
N THR A 237 -1.01 -7.85 -1.45
CA THR A 237 0.34 -7.41 -1.87
C THR A 237 0.64 -7.77 -3.33
N ASP A 238 0.10 -8.87 -3.84
CA ASP A 238 0.32 -9.28 -5.24
C ASP A 238 -0.40 -8.38 -6.25
N ALA A 239 -1.34 -7.52 -5.81
CA ALA A 239 -2.03 -6.57 -6.67
C ALA A 239 -1.08 -5.59 -7.39
N TYR A 240 0.15 -5.42 -6.90
CA TYR A 240 1.20 -4.66 -7.61
C TYR A 240 1.59 -5.27 -8.97
N ARG A 241 1.27 -6.54 -9.22
CA ARG A 241 1.46 -7.21 -10.53
C ARG A 241 0.41 -6.82 -11.56
N VAL A 242 -0.72 -6.22 -11.13
CA VAL A 242 -1.76 -5.77 -12.05
C VAL A 242 -1.24 -4.62 -12.90
N ARG A 243 -1.07 -4.88 -14.20
CA ARG A 243 -0.57 -3.88 -15.18
C ARG A 243 -1.57 -2.77 -15.45
N SER A 244 -2.86 -3.09 -15.54
CA SER A 244 -3.90 -2.11 -15.89
C SER A 244 -4.19 -1.15 -14.73
N ARG A 245 -4.11 0.16 -15.02
CA ARG A 245 -4.44 1.21 -14.05
C ARG A 245 -5.90 1.12 -13.60
N ALA A 246 -6.83 0.90 -14.53
CA ALA A 246 -8.24 0.69 -14.23
C ALA A 246 -8.48 -0.55 -13.35
N GLY A 247 -7.72 -1.64 -13.58
CA GLY A 247 -7.80 -2.84 -12.73
C GLY A 247 -7.36 -2.55 -11.30
N ARG A 248 -6.26 -1.81 -11.11
CA ARG A 248 -5.80 -1.39 -9.77
C ARG A 248 -6.79 -0.46 -9.07
N ILE A 249 -7.41 0.48 -9.80
CA ILE A 249 -8.48 1.33 -9.25
C ILE A 249 -9.67 0.47 -8.84
N GLY A 250 -10.07 -0.52 -9.65
CA GLY A 250 -11.13 -1.46 -9.32
C GLY A 250 -10.84 -2.28 -8.05
N VAL A 251 -9.60 -2.78 -7.91
CA VAL A 251 -9.16 -3.44 -6.67
C VAL A 251 -9.21 -2.49 -5.48
N ALA A 252 -8.88 -1.20 -5.65
CA ALA A 252 -8.95 -0.28 -4.52
C ALA A 252 -10.39 0.08 -4.14
N LEU A 253 -11.30 0.25 -5.12
CA LEU A 253 -12.64 0.79 -4.86
C LEU A 253 -13.73 -0.26 -4.59
N VAL A 254 -13.51 -1.54 -4.90
CA VAL A 254 -14.55 -2.58 -4.71
C VAL A 254 -15.02 -2.69 -3.26
N GLY A 255 -14.12 -2.59 -2.29
CA GLY A 255 -14.45 -2.60 -0.86
C GLY A 255 -15.41 -1.46 -0.47
N PRO A 256 -15.04 -0.18 -0.68
CA PRO A 256 -15.93 0.95 -0.42
C PRO A 256 -17.29 0.88 -1.12
N ILE A 257 -17.38 0.24 -2.29
CA ILE A 257 -18.66 0.09 -2.98
C ILE A 257 -19.53 -0.99 -2.33
N ILE A 258 -18.93 -2.08 -1.85
CA ILE A 258 -19.64 -3.06 -1.03
C ILE A 258 -20.18 -2.40 0.24
N ASP A 259 -19.35 -1.57 0.90
CA ASP A 259 -19.79 -0.81 2.08
C ASP A 259 -20.98 0.11 1.74
N LEU A 260 -20.92 0.79 0.60
CA LEU A 260 -22.01 1.65 0.13
C LEU A 260 -23.28 0.85 -0.18
N THR A 261 -23.14 -0.33 -0.78
CA THR A 261 -24.27 -1.25 -1.03
C THR A 261 -24.95 -1.65 0.29
N ALA A 262 -24.16 -1.96 1.32
CA ALA A 262 -24.67 -2.30 2.65
C ALA A 262 -25.37 -1.10 3.31
N ALA A 263 -24.83 0.11 3.17
CA ALA A 263 -25.48 1.34 3.64
C ALA A 263 -26.80 1.60 2.90
N GLY A 264 -26.86 1.36 1.58
CA GLY A 264 -28.09 1.45 0.79
C GLY A 264 -29.17 0.47 1.23
N LEU A 265 -28.78 -0.76 1.59
CA LEU A 265 -29.70 -1.74 2.17
C LEU A 265 -30.24 -1.26 3.52
N SER A 266 -29.39 -0.78 4.42
CA SER A 266 -29.80 -0.22 5.71
C SER A 266 -30.75 0.97 5.53
N ALA A 267 -30.47 1.86 4.59
CA ALA A 267 -31.32 3.00 4.29
C ALA A 267 -32.67 2.57 3.66
N THR A 268 -32.68 1.52 2.83
CA THR A 268 -33.91 0.95 2.26
C THR A 268 -34.80 0.34 3.34
N LEU A 269 -34.23 -0.39 4.31
CA LEU A 269 -34.97 -0.92 5.45
C LEU A 269 -35.65 0.20 6.25
N ILE A 270 -34.92 1.30 6.51
CA ILE A 270 -35.46 2.48 7.19
C ILE A 270 -36.60 3.13 6.40
N LEU A 271 -36.54 3.15 5.06
CA LEU A 271 -37.64 3.67 4.23
C LEU A 271 -38.89 2.78 4.28
N ILE A 272 -38.72 1.46 4.34
CA ILE A 272 -39.85 0.50 4.36
C ILE A 272 -40.64 0.64 5.66
N ASP A 273 -39.95 0.66 6.80
CA ASP A 273 -40.57 0.86 8.10
C ASP A 273 -39.67 1.71 9.01
N PRO A 274 -39.88 3.05 9.04
CA PRO A 274 -39.07 3.97 9.81
C PRO A 274 -39.11 3.73 11.32
N VAL A 275 -40.18 3.11 11.84
CA VAL A 275 -40.38 2.85 13.27
C VAL A 275 -39.79 1.49 13.62
N GLY A 276 -40.15 0.43 12.88
CA GLY A 276 -39.63 -0.93 13.11
C GLY A 276 -38.12 -1.04 12.89
N PHE A 277 -37.55 -0.31 11.93
CA PHE A 277 -36.10 -0.26 11.68
C PHE A 277 -35.41 0.98 12.26
N GLY A 278 -36.02 1.66 13.25
CA GLY A 278 -35.41 2.84 13.89
C GLY A 278 -33.99 2.59 14.42
N GLY A 279 -33.71 1.38 14.91
CA GLY A 279 -32.39 0.98 15.43
C GLY A 279 -31.30 0.88 14.36
N VAL A 280 -31.69 0.64 13.09
CA VAL A 280 -30.77 0.56 11.94
C VAL A 280 -30.18 1.93 11.59
N ARG A 281 -30.80 3.04 12.03
CA ARG A 281 -30.27 4.39 11.81
C ARG A 281 -28.90 4.60 12.42
N TRP A 282 -28.63 4.01 13.59
CA TRP A 282 -27.30 4.02 14.20
C TRP A 282 -26.29 3.27 13.34
N LEU A 283 -26.63 2.06 12.90
CA LEU A 283 -25.81 1.27 11.99
C LEU A 283 -25.49 2.07 10.72
N LEU A 284 -26.50 2.69 10.10
CA LEU A 284 -26.32 3.52 8.92
C LEU A 284 -25.33 4.67 9.17
N GLY A 285 -25.45 5.38 10.29
CA GLY A 285 -24.51 6.43 10.67
C GLY A 285 -23.07 5.92 10.76
N PHE A 286 -22.86 4.76 11.39
CA PHE A 286 -21.53 4.13 11.47
C PHE A 286 -21.02 3.64 10.11
N GLN A 287 -21.88 3.06 9.26
CA GLN A 287 -21.50 2.64 7.92
C GLN A 287 -21.03 3.82 7.07
N LEU A 288 -21.77 4.95 7.10
CA LEU A 288 -21.36 6.18 6.41
C LEU A 288 -20.04 6.72 6.95
N PHE A 289 -19.85 6.70 8.27
CA PHE A 289 -18.57 7.07 8.88
C PHE A 289 -17.42 6.18 8.39
N VAL A 290 -17.61 4.86 8.35
CA VAL A 290 -16.60 3.90 7.82
C VAL A 290 -16.29 4.19 6.36
N ILE A 291 -17.31 4.39 5.51
CA ILE A 291 -17.13 4.70 4.08
C ILE A 291 -16.33 5.98 3.88
N ILE A 292 -16.68 7.06 4.56
CA ILE A 292 -15.99 8.36 4.45
C ILE A 292 -14.52 8.22 4.84
N ASN A 293 -14.23 7.50 5.93
CA ASN A 293 -12.85 7.27 6.36
C ASN A 293 -12.10 6.34 5.39
N ASN A 294 -12.74 5.28 4.88
CA ASN A 294 -12.13 4.36 3.91
C ASN A 294 -11.84 5.02 2.57
N LEU A 295 -12.65 5.98 2.12
CA LEU A 295 -12.42 6.75 0.90
C LEU A 295 -11.47 7.94 1.07
N ASN A 296 -11.07 8.26 2.31
CA ASN A 296 -10.18 9.38 2.58
C ASN A 296 -8.75 9.10 2.05
N PRO A 297 -8.26 9.84 1.04
CA PRO A 297 -6.95 9.59 0.44
C PRO A 297 -5.76 9.98 1.34
N LEU A 298 -6.00 10.67 2.45
CA LEU A 298 -4.99 11.13 3.38
C LEU A 298 -4.68 10.12 4.49
N LEU A 299 -5.43 9.02 4.56
CA LEU A 299 -5.24 7.92 5.50
C LEU A 299 -4.73 6.66 4.77
N PRO A 300 -4.13 5.68 5.46
CA PRO A 300 -3.70 4.43 4.84
C PRO A 300 -4.90 3.50 4.57
N THR A 301 -5.78 3.93 3.66
CA THR A 301 -7.07 3.32 3.35
C THR A 301 -7.19 3.01 1.85
N ASP A 302 -8.28 2.38 1.46
CA ASP A 302 -8.58 2.07 0.07
C ASP A 302 -8.67 3.31 -0.83
N GLY A 303 -9.15 4.44 -0.32
CA GLY A 303 -9.14 5.73 -1.02
C GLY A 303 -7.73 6.20 -1.36
N ASN A 304 -6.75 5.99 -0.46
CA ASN A 304 -5.36 6.27 -0.77
C ASN A 304 -4.82 5.32 -1.85
N HIS A 305 -5.15 4.03 -1.80
CA HIS A 305 -4.73 3.09 -2.85
C HIS A 305 -5.38 3.40 -4.21
N ALA A 306 -6.62 3.88 -4.22
CA ALA A 306 -7.30 4.35 -5.42
C ALA A 306 -6.60 5.60 -6.00
N LEU A 307 -6.20 6.55 -5.14
CA LEU A 307 -5.42 7.72 -5.53
C LEU A 307 -4.03 7.32 -6.07
N GLU A 308 -3.33 6.39 -5.42
CA GLU A 308 -2.04 5.86 -5.86
C GLU A 308 -2.15 5.23 -7.26
N ALA A 309 -3.17 4.40 -7.47
CA ALA A 309 -3.47 3.81 -8.76
C ALA A 309 -3.82 4.89 -9.79
N ALA A 310 -4.62 5.89 -9.42
CA ALA A 310 -4.98 7.02 -10.27
C ALA A 310 -3.82 7.95 -10.58
N ILE A 311 -2.78 8.05 -9.75
CA ILE A 311 -1.60 8.86 -10.08
C ILE A 311 -0.55 8.02 -10.84
N GLY A 312 -0.61 6.69 -10.71
CA GLY A 312 0.44 5.79 -11.19
C GLY A 312 1.70 5.83 -10.31
N GLU A 313 1.53 6.21 -9.04
CA GLU A 313 2.62 6.25 -8.06
C GLU A 313 2.34 5.27 -6.92
N LEU A 314 3.12 4.19 -6.89
CA LEU A 314 3.02 3.19 -5.83
C LEU A 314 3.63 3.71 -4.54
N ASN A 315 2.94 3.49 -3.41
CA ASN A 315 3.37 3.90 -2.07
C ASN A 315 3.58 5.42 -1.96
N LEU A 316 2.66 6.21 -2.54
CA LEU A 316 2.71 7.67 -2.54
C LEU A 316 2.88 8.22 -1.13
N ARG A 317 2.08 7.74 -0.17
CA ARG A 317 2.15 8.19 1.23
C ARG A 317 3.53 7.96 1.84
N HIS A 318 4.09 6.77 1.66
CA HIS A 318 5.40 6.45 2.19
C HIS A 318 6.50 7.34 1.57
N ARG A 319 6.45 7.52 0.24
CA ARG A 319 7.39 8.39 -0.48
C ARG A 319 7.27 9.84 -0.06
N ALA A 320 6.05 10.34 0.09
CA ALA A 320 5.76 11.69 0.54
C ALA A 320 6.29 11.95 1.95
N ASN A 321 6.03 11.03 2.88
CA ASN A 321 6.52 11.14 4.26
C ASN A 321 8.04 11.06 4.34
N ALA A 322 8.67 10.16 3.58
CA ALA A 322 10.13 10.07 3.52
C ALA A 322 10.75 11.36 2.95
N TYR A 323 10.12 11.94 1.91
CA TYR A 323 10.58 13.18 1.31
C TYR A 323 10.39 14.38 2.25
N MET A 324 9.26 14.44 2.95
CA MET A 324 8.99 15.45 3.97
C MET A 324 10.01 15.38 5.10
N ALA A 325 10.28 14.18 5.62
CA ALA A 325 11.27 13.95 6.67
C ALA A 325 12.69 14.35 6.22
N HIS A 326 13.03 14.14 4.94
CA HIS A 326 14.29 14.63 4.39
C HIS A 326 14.37 16.17 4.39
N VAL A 327 13.31 16.85 3.95
CA VAL A 327 13.30 18.32 3.88
C VAL A 327 13.31 18.96 5.28
N LEU A 328 12.50 18.43 6.20
CA LEU A 328 12.35 19.01 7.54
C LEU A 328 13.45 18.59 8.52
N LEU A 329 13.86 17.31 8.49
CA LEU A 329 14.75 16.71 9.48
C LEU A 329 16.13 16.35 8.90
N ARG A 330 16.40 16.67 7.62
CA ARG A 330 17.65 16.36 6.91
C ARG A 330 18.02 14.87 6.92
N ILE A 331 17.03 13.98 7.09
CA ILE A 331 17.24 12.52 7.06
C ILE A 331 17.62 12.12 5.63
N PRO A 332 18.70 11.35 5.40
CA PRO A 332 19.15 10.99 4.06
C PRO A 332 18.09 10.17 3.29
N LEU A 333 17.80 10.58 2.05
CA LEU A 333 16.93 9.83 1.13
C LEU A 333 17.66 8.63 0.55
N SER A 334 16.94 7.53 0.35
CA SER A 334 17.44 6.36 -0.39
C SER A 334 17.62 6.70 -1.88
N ALA A 335 18.44 5.94 -2.62
CA ALA A 335 18.72 6.21 -4.04
C ALA A 335 17.44 6.20 -4.88
N ALA A 336 16.50 5.31 -4.54
CA ALA A 336 15.18 5.23 -5.17
C ALA A 336 14.31 6.49 -5.01
N HIS A 337 14.68 7.40 -4.11
CA HIS A 337 13.95 8.64 -3.81
C HIS A 337 14.70 9.92 -4.18
N ARG A 338 15.96 9.84 -4.63
CA ARG A 338 16.78 11.01 -4.98
C ARG A 338 16.61 11.47 -6.43
N SER A 339 16.30 10.56 -7.35
CA SER A 339 16.09 10.86 -8.78
C SER A 339 14.61 11.09 -9.12
N VAL A 340 14.01 12.09 -8.45
CA VAL A 340 12.58 12.41 -8.60
C VAL A 340 12.44 13.69 -9.41
N SER A 341 11.54 13.71 -10.40
CA SER A 341 11.31 14.89 -11.22
C SER A 341 10.78 16.06 -10.36
N PRO A 342 11.01 17.33 -10.77
CA PRO A 342 10.51 18.49 -10.02
C PRO A 342 9.00 18.46 -9.77
N ALA A 343 8.23 17.93 -10.72
CA ALA A 343 6.78 17.76 -10.57
C ALA A 343 6.42 16.75 -9.45
N ARG A 344 7.10 15.59 -9.43
CA ARG A 344 6.88 14.57 -8.38
C ARG A 344 7.36 15.04 -7.02
N ARG A 345 8.45 15.83 -6.96
CA ARG A 345 8.89 16.49 -5.74
C ARG A 345 7.81 17.38 -5.14
N ARG A 346 7.18 18.23 -5.97
CA ARG A 346 6.05 19.06 -5.53
C ARG A 346 4.88 18.21 -5.04
N LEU A 347 4.51 17.16 -5.78
CA LEU A 347 3.46 16.21 -5.38
C LEU A 347 3.73 15.59 -4.00
N TYR A 348 4.96 15.11 -3.76
CA TYR A 348 5.34 14.48 -2.48
C TYR A 348 5.29 15.47 -1.32
N LEU A 349 5.74 16.70 -1.54
CA LEU A 349 5.68 17.74 -0.51
C LEU A 349 4.24 18.19 -0.22
N THR A 350 3.44 18.43 -1.25
CA THR A 350 2.04 18.85 -1.05
C THR A 350 1.23 17.75 -0.38
N TYR A 351 1.30 16.52 -0.90
CA TYR A 351 0.60 15.38 -0.28
C TYR A 351 1.09 15.11 1.14
N GLY A 352 2.41 15.12 1.36
CA GLY A 352 3.00 14.91 2.70
C GLY A 352 2.55 15.96 3.70
N PHE A 353 2.46 17.23 3.28
CA PHE A 353 2.05 18.33 4.14
C PHE A 353 0.57 18.19 4.50
N VAL A 354 -0.29 18.02 3.49
CA VAL A 354 -1.74 17.89 3.68
C VAL A 354 -2.08 16.67 4.53
N SER A 355 -1.46 15.52 4.26
CA SER A 355 -1.70 14.29 5.04
C SER A 355 -1.20 14.39 6.49
N THR A 356 -0.08 15.08 6.73
CA THR A 356 0.45 15.31 8.09
C THR A 356 -0.42 16.30 8.85
N ALA A 357 -0.82 17.41 8.23
CA ALA A 357 -1.71 18.40 8.83
C ALA A 357 -3.07 17.77 9.19
N PHE A 358 -3.63 16.95 8.29
CA PHE A 358 -4.86 16.20 8.56
C PHE A 358 -4.71 15.23 9.73
N LEU A 359 -3.58 14.50 9.81
CA LEU A 359 -3.31 13.61 10.95
C LEU A 359 -3.21 14.39 12.27
N ILE A 360 -2.51 15.52 12.29
CA ILE A 360 -2.42 16.39 13.48
C ILE A 360 -3.81 16.88 13.88
N MET A 361 -4.61 17.35 12.92
CA MET A 361 -5.99 17.77 13.17
C MET A 361 -6.83 16.65 13.81
N LEU A 362 -6.77 15.42 13.27
CA LEU A 362 -7.49 14.27 13.84
C LEU A 362 -7.03 13.94 15.26
N LEU A 363 -5.72 13.92 15.50
CA LEU A 363 -5.17 13.64 16.84
C LEU A 363 -5.57 14.71 17.85
N THR A 364 -5.53 15.98 17.46
CA THR A 364 -5.99 17.09 18.30
C THR A 364 -7.48 16.99 18.58
N MET A 365 -8.30 16.67 17.57
CA MET A 365 -9.75 16.46 17.74
C MET A 365 -10.03 15.31 18.72
N MET A 366 -9.35 14.16 18.55
CA MET A 366 -9.48 13.03 19.48
C MET A 366 -9.05 13.41 20.90
N ALA A 367 -7.91 14.09 21.06
CA ALA A 367 -7.40 14.51 22.36
C ALA A 367 -8.36 15.48 23.07
N MET A 368 -8.91 16.47 22.35
CA MET A 368 -9.89 17.42 22.91
C MET A 368 -11.19 16.72 23.32
N ASN A 369 -11.71 15.81 22.49
CA ASN A 369 -12.92 15.06 22.83
C ASN A 369 -12.70 14.14 24.02
N TYR A 370 -11.54 13.49 24.11
CA TYR A 370 -11.17 12.65 25.25
C TYR A 370 -11.04 13.47 26.54
N TYR A 371 -10.38 14.63 26.47
CA TYR A 371 -10.29 15.56 27.60
C TYR A 371 -11.67 16.00 28.09
N ARG A 372 -12.58 16.37 27.17
CA ARG A 372 -13.97 16.74 27.51
C ARG A 372 -14.73 15.60 28.17
N LEU A 373 -14.56 14.37 27.66
CA LEU A 373 -15.21 13.20 28.23
C LEU A 373 -14.75 12.96 29.68
N ILE A 374 -13.43 13.03 29.93
CA ILE A 374 -12.90 12.89 31.30
C ILE A 374 -13.43 14.02 32.18
N ALA A 375 -13.35 15.27 31.71
CA ALA A 375 -13.81 16.44 32.47
C ALA A 375 -15.27 16.28 32.91
N HIS A 376 -16.15 15.82 32.02
CA HIS A 376 -17.56 15.55 32.32
C HIS A 376 -17.81 14.38 33.26
N VAL A 377 -16.93 13.38 33.30
CA VAL A 377 -17.06 12.25 34.24
C VAL A 377 -16.52 12.62 35.63
N THR A 378 -15.60 13.58 35.69
CA THR A 378 -14.98 14.04 36.94
C THR A 378 -15.69 15.22 37.61
N SER A 379 -16.54 15.95 36.88
CA SER A 379 -17.42 17.01 37.39
C SER A 379 -18.77 16.45 37.77
#